data_AF-A0A2I6QLX5-F1
#
_entry.id   AF-A0A2I6QLX5-F1
#
_cell.length_a   1.000
_cell.length_b   1.000
_cell.length_c   1.000
_cell.angle_alpha   90.00
_cell.angle_beta   90.00
_cell.angle_gamma   90.00
#
_symmetry.space_group_name_H-M   'P 1'
#
loop_
_entity.id
_entity.type
_entity.pdbx_description
1 polymer ?
#
loop_
_entity_poly.entity_id
_entity_poly.type
_entity_poly.pdbx_seq_one_letter_code
_entity_poly.pdbx_strand_id
1 'polypeptide(L)'
;MFFDHKKRLTLALLLLGLASVSAFAQAKPVAADGSDVQRLDVMRDKLDRMRRSLNSAITVLREEAKDDKSKKDDEKNVGTPLGRLVSLEKETGRLVSEVSNVKGKVDKGEKYDRSEVGTLEQSVAELQTRFEAAQLETATARAKVETTEGKARDIKKKKKFLGIFGGGGNDEFDELIGSVSPGRDRELFIVATREIRHRNYDVGRLLFQTIITTYPDSPYLPMSKLAVGDSFYLEGSTSSLIQAIGSYQDWLTFFPTHPLSCRVILKIAEAEMRQVGLPDRDATHAKRAETKLKVLQGMQQCKDNTLMFNDASIRLREVQDNLGEHNLTVANYYYTLAVDQKKGGLKGAQSRFREILEKYPDFSFADEVLFKLGNTYLVEEETDQAARYFQQIVRDYPNSTYVNKAVEQLKLLGVAIPEPNPDRAKILPSESPSFFKNFKNEFFGIYPMTIDKNGVLMSKDFDKEKFELIDQVIENQGDLLQNQIPQAGTVITTKSTPPQQPKPSPTPTPQPK
;
A
#
# COMPACT_ATOMS: atom_id res chain seq x y z
N MET A 1 -38.83 3.73 -22.62
CA MET A 1 -39.52 4.89 -22.02
C MET A 1 -38.65 5.37 -20.86
N PHE A 2 -38.37 6.68 -20.83
CA PHE A 2 -37.28 7.35 -20.11
C PHE A 2 -37.38 7.35 -18.57
N PHE A 3 -36.23 7.65 -17.92
CA PHE A 3 -35.91 7.85 -16.47
C PHE A 3 -35.57 6.59 -15.65
N ASP A 4 -34.53 6.50 -14.81
CA ASP A 4 -33.55 7.45 -14.27
C ASP A 4 -32.30 6.66 -13.77
N HIS A 5 -31.10 7.23 -13.92
CA HIS A 5 -29.79 6.54 -13.89
C HIS A 5 -28.96 6.80 -12.61
N LYS A 6 -29.58 7.17 -11.48
CA LYS A 6 -28.87 7.74 -10.31
C LYS A 6 -28.81 6.93 -9.00
N LYS A 7 -29.21 5.66 -8.94
CA LYS A 7 -29.31 4.89 -7.67
C LYS A 7 -28.29 3.73 -7.49
N ARG A 8 -27.01 3.94 -7.77
CA ARG A 8 -25.99 2.86 -7.64
C ARG A 8 -24.77 3.16 -6.76
N LEU A 9 -24.77 4.20 -5.93
CA LEU A 9 -23.54 4.57 -5.21
C LEU A 9 -23.77 5.17 -3.81
N THR A 10 -24.38 4.46 -2.86
CA THR A 10 -24.52 5.01 -1.49
C THR A 10 -24.44 4.00 -0.33
N LEU A 11 -24.26 2.69 -0.56
CA LEU A 11 -24.24 1.72 0.57
C LEU A 11 -22.84 1.44 1.16
N ALA A 12 -21.76 1.89 0.52
CA ALA A 12 -20.38 1.55 0.94
C ALA A 12 -19.72 2.56 1.91
N LEU A 13 -20.40 3.64 2.33
CA LEU A 13 -19.74 4.79 2.96
C LEU A 13 -19.98 4.99 4.47
N LEU A 14 -20.63 4.05 5.17
CA LEU A 14 -20.88 4.19 6.63
C LEU A 14 -20.10 3.27 7.57
N LEU A 15 -19.29 2.34 7.08
CA LEU A 15 -18.51 1.44 7.96
C LEU A 15 -17.01 1.77 8.02
N LEU A 16 -16.61 2.94 7.54
CA LEU A 16 -15.25 3.48 7.69
C LEU A 16 -15.27 4.55 8.78
N GLY A 17 -15.31 4.10 10.04
CA GLY A 17 -15.39 5.03 11.17
C GLY A 17 -15.27 4.39 12.55
N LEU A 18 -14.56 3.26 12.70
CA LEU A 18 -14.21 2.73 14.02
C LEU A 18 -12.80 2.15 14.00
N ALA A 19 -11.81 3.00 14.30
CA ALA A 19 -10.51 2.58 14.82
C ALA A 19 -9.76 3.77 15.43
N SER A 20 -10.15 4.16 16.65
CA SER A 20 -9.21 4.80 17.60
C SER A 20 -9.61 4.40 19.02
N VAL A 21 -9.09 3.26 19.47
CA VAL A 21 -9.00 2.98 20.90
C VAL A 21 -7.82 3.80 21.42
N SER A 22 -8.10 4.99 21.96
CA SER A 22 -7.12 5.75 22.74
C SER A 22 -7.16 5.27 24.18
N ALA A 23 -6.11 4.56 24.59
CA ALA A 23 -5.82 4.28 25.98
C ALA A 23 -5.64 5.62 26.73
N PHE A 24 -6.37 5.78 27.84
CA PHE A 24 -6.23 6.93 28.74
C PHE A 24 -4.89 6.83 29.47
N ALA A 25 -3.96 7.73 29.12
CA ALA A 25 -2.87 8.13 30.00
C ALA A 25 -2.80 9.66 30.00
N GLN A 26 -2.88 10.26 31.19
CA GLN A 26 -2.79 11.71 31.39
C GLN A 26 -1.44 12.23 30.85
N ALA A 27 -1.46 12.92 29.71
CA ALA A 27 -0.31 13.64 29.19
C ALA A 27 -0.69 15.11 28.97
N LYS A 28 0.14 16.00 29.52
CA LYS A 28 0.08 17.47 29.38
C LYS A 28 0.09 17.89 27.90
N PRO A 29 -0.45 19.08 27.56
CA PRO A 29 -0.51 19.53 26.16
C PRO A 29 0.89 19.78 25.62
N VAL A 30 1.28 18.98 24.62
CA VAL A 30 2.49 19.18 23.82
C VAL A 30 2.19 20.26 22.79
N ALA A 31 3.06 21.26 22.66
CA ALA A 31 2.96 22.32 21.67
C ALA A 31 2.93 21.73 20.24
N ALA A 32 1.97 22.18 19.42
CA ALA A 32 1.82 21.74 18.04
C ALA A 32 2.87 22.42 17.14
N ASP A 33 3.92 21.68 16.77
CA ASP A 33 5.00 22.14 15.88
C ASP A 33 4.58 22.15 14.40
N GLY A 34 3.80 23.17 13.98
CA GLY A 34 3.46 23.40 12.57
C GLY A 34 3.17 24.87 12.29
N SER A 35 3.37 25.32 11.04
CA SER A 35 3.00 26.68 10.65
C SER A 35 1.47 26.85 10.68
N ASP A 36 0.97 28.07 10.89
CA ASP A 36 -0.48 28.33 10.94
C ASP A 36 -1.19 27.88 9.64
N VAL A 37 -0.50 27.96 8.50
CA VAL A 37 -0.98 27.43 7.21
C VAL A 37 -1.17 25.91 7.27
N GLN A 38 -0.16 25.17 7.74
CA GLN A 38 -0.23 23.71 7.86
C GLN A 38 -1.35 23.28 8.82
N ARG A 39 -1.52 24.00 9.92
CA ARG A 39 -2.58 23.75 10.91
C ARG A 39 -3.98 23.96 10.31
N LEU A 40 -4.15 25.04 9.55
CA LEU A 40 -5.40 25.34 8.83
C LEU A 40 -5.71 24.32 7.73
N ASP A 41 -4.69 23.85 6.99
CA ASP A 41 -4.85 22.80 5.98
C ASP A 41 -5.28 21.47 6.62
N VAL A 42 -4.66 21.07 7.73
CA VAL A 42 -5.03 19.86 8.48
C VAL A 42 -6.48 19.96 9.00
N MET A 43 -6.88 21.10 9.56
CA MET A 43 -8.26 21.32 10.01
C MET A 43 -9.26 21.22 8.85
N ARG A 44 -8.92 21.81 7.70
CA ARG A 44 -9.77 21.75 6.50
C ARG A 44 -9.95 20.32 6.00
N ASP A 45 -8.88 19.55 5.91
CA ASP A 45 -8.92 18.15 5.49
C ASP A 45 -9.72 17.27 6.45
N LYS A 46 -9.67 17.55 7.76
CA LYS A 46 -10.52 16.86 8.75
C LYS A 46 -12.00 17.19 8.53
N LEU A 47 -12.33 18.47 8.42
CA LEU A 47 -13.71 18.93 8.24
C LEU A 47 -14.32 18.43 6.91
N ASP A 48 -13.54 18.41 5.82
CA ASP A 48 -14.02 17.92 4.53
C ASP A 48 -14.28 16.40 4.54
N ARG A 49 -13.49 15.63 5.29
CA ARG A 49 -13.74 14.20 5.53
C ARG A 49 -15.03 14.00 6.32
N MET A 50 -15.21 14.73 7.41
CA MET A 50 -16.42 14.69 8.24
C MET A 50 -17.66 15.05 7.43
N ARG A 51 -17.59 16.13 6.63
CA ARG A 51 -18.68 16.58 5.77
C ARG A 51 -19.12 15.51 4.76
N ARG A 52 -18.16 14.84 4.10
CA ARG A 52 -18.47 13.75 3.17
C ARG A 52 -19.14 12.57 3.87
N SER A 53 -18.64 12.17 5.04
CA SER A 53 -19.22 11.09 5.84
C SER A 53 -20.63 11.42 6.33
N LEU A 54 -20.84 12.62 6.89
CA LEU A 54 -22.15 13.12 7.33
C LEU A 54 -23.16 13.15 6.18
N ASN A 55 -22.78 13.70 5.03
CA ASN A 55 -23.66 13.75 3.86
C ASN A 55 -24.08 12.35 3.40
N SER A 56 -23.17 11.37 3.43
CA SER A 56 -23.51 10.00 3.10
C SER A 56 -24.50 9.41 4.11
N ALA A 57 -24.26 9.61 5.41
CA ALA A 57 -25.10 9.08 6.48
C ALA A 57 -26.51 9.68 6.49
N ILE A 58 -26.60 11.00 6.35
CA ILE A 58 -27.87 11.72 6.23
C ILE A 58 -28.64 11.23 5.00
N THR A 59 -27.99 11.04 3.86
CA THR A 59 -28.66 10.56 2.64
C THR A 59 -29.30 9.20 2.86
N VAL A 60 -28.57 8.26 3.46
CA VAL A 60 -29.09 6.91 3.76
C VAL A 60 -30.27 6.97 4.74
N LEU A 61 -30.14 7.70 5.84
CA LEU A 61 -31.21 7.82 6.83
C LEU A 61 -32.46 8.54 6.29
N ARG A 62 -32.29 9.55 5.42
CA ARG A 62 -33.41 10.18 4.70
C ARG A 62 -34.12 9.20 3.78
N GLU A 63 -33.40 8.28 3.14
CA GLU A 63 -34.01 7.24 2.31
C GLU A 63 -34.77 6.21 3.15
N GLU A 64 -34.22 5.78 4.30
CA GLU A 64 -34.90 4.87 5.22
C GLU A 64 -36.16 5.49 5.84
N ALA A 65 -36.15 6.81 6.10
CA ALA A 65 -37.31 7.53 6.64
C ALA A 65 -38.42 7.80 5.60
N LYS A 66 -38.16 7.67 4.28
CA LYS A 66 -39.16 7.95 3.23
C LYS A 66 -40.33 6.96 3.24
N ASP A 67 -40.10 5.73 3.68
CA ASP A 67 -41.09 4.66 3.68
C ASP A 67 -41.95 4.62 4.96
N ASP A 68 -41.62 5.45 5.96
CA ASP A 68 -42.30 5.50 7.27
C ASP A 68 -42.78 6.93 7.59
N LYS A 69 -44.10 7.16 7.52
CA LYS A 69 -44.73 8.46 7.76
C LYS A 69 -44.51 8.98 9.19
N SER A 70 -44.17 8.13 10.15
CA SER A 70 -43.90 8.52 11.54
C SER A 70 -42.56 9.25 11.71
N LYS A 71 -41.64 9.13 10.74
CA LYS A 71 -40.27 9.68 10.78
C LYS A 71 -40.10 10.98 9.98
N LYS A 72 -41.21 11.58 9.53
CA LYS A 72 -41.21 12.77 8.65
C LYS A 72 -40.55 14.00 9.27
N ASP A 73 -40.56 14.11 10.59
CA ASP A 73 -39.98 15.25 11.33
C ASP A 73 -38.66 14.93 12.02
N ASP A 74 -38.10 13.72 11.83
CA ASP A 74 -36.85 13.28 12.48
C ASP A 74 -35.68 14.22 12.14
N GLU A 75 -35.61 14.68 10.90
CA GLU A 75 -34.60 15.63 10.43
C GLU A 75 -34.57 16.96 11.22
N LYS A 76 -35.72 17.37 11.78
CA LYS A 76 -35.82 18.61 12.56
C LYS A 76 -35.59 18.38 14.06
N ASN A 77 -35.58 17.13 14.50
CA ASN A 77 -35.47 16.77 15.91
C ASN A 77 -34.07 16.23 16.23
N VAL A 78 -33.28 17.01 16.97
CA VAL A 78 -31.93 16.65 17.44
C VAL A 78 -31.96 15.44 18.40
N GLY A 79 -33.13 15.05 18.92
CA GLY A 79 -33.32 13.80 19.65
C GLY A 79 -33.22 12.54 18.79
N THR A 80 -33.28 12.66 17.45
CA THR A 80 -33.19 11.51 16.53
C THR A 80 -31.80 11.39 15.90
N PRO A 81 -31.39 10.18 15.47
CA PRO A 81 -30.13 9.98 14.76
C PRO A 81 -30.00 10.86 13.51
N LEU A 82 -31.06 10.99 12.71
CA LEU A 82 -31.07 11.82 11.50
C LEU A 82 -30.90 13.31 11.84
N GLY A 83 -31.65 13.83 12.82
CA GLY A 83 -31.57 15.22 13.23
C GLY A 83 -30.21 15.59 13.84
N ARG A 84 -29.56 14.68 14.58
CA ARG A 84 -28.18 14.88 15.09
C ARG A 84 -27.17 15.00 13.95
N LEU A 85 -27.21 14.09 12.98
CA LEU A 85 -26.29 14.13 11.84
C LEU A 85 -26.47 15.40 11.01
N VAL A 86 -27.72 15.84 10.79
CA VAL A 86 -28.01 17.11 10.09
C VAL A 86 -27.54 18.34 10.88
N SER A 87 -27.62 18.32 12.21
CA SER A 87 -27.07 19.38 13.05
C SER A 87 -25.54 19.47 12.93
N LEU A 88 -24.85 18.32 13.00
CA LEU A 88 -23.41 18.22 12.85
C LEU A 88 -22.93 18.65 11.44
N GLU A 89 -23.72 18.38 10.39
CA GLU A 89 -23.40 18.77 9.03
C GLU A 89 -23.41 20.29 8.86
N LYS A 90 -24.39 20.97 9.46
CA LYS A 90 -24.45 22.43 9.50
C LYS A 90 -23.28 23.03 10.26
N GLU A 91 -22.92 22.46 11.40
CA GLU A 91 -21.79 22.91 12.22
C GLU A 91 -20.46 22.70 11.51
N THR A 92 -20.28 21.56 10.84
CA THR A 92 -19.13 21.29 9.96
C THR A 92 -19.03 22.34 8.87
N GLY A 93 -20.14 22.69 8.20
CA GLY A 93 -20.16 23.71 7.15
C GLY A 93 -19.77 25.12 7.65
N ARG A 94 -20.12 25.47 8.89
CA ARG A 94 -19.69 26.73 9.53
C ARG A 94 -18.19 26.74 9.75
N LEU A 95 -17.64 25.70 10.39
CA LEU A 95 -16.20 25.60 10.64
C LEU A 95 -15.37 25.55 9.35
N VAL A 96 -15.86 24.88 8.30
CA VAL A 96 -15.24 24.89 6.96
C VAL A 96 -15.10 26.31 6.43
N SER A 97 -16.11 27.16 6.66
CA SER A 97 -16.11 28.55 6.21
C SER A 97 -15.16 29.40 7.05
N GLU A 98 -15.18 29.23 8.37
CA GLU A 98 -14.29 29.94 9.30
C GLU A 98 -12.81 29.62 9.06
N VAL A 99 -12.46 28.34 8.90
CA VAL A 99 -11.10 27.90 8.55
C VAL A 99 -10.67 28.47 7.20
N SER A 100 -11.55 28.51 6.20
CA SER A 100 -11.25 29.10 4.88
C SER A 100 -10.99 30.61 4.98
N ASN A 101 -11.75 31.31 5.82
CA ASN A 101 -11.61 32.74 6.01
C ASN A 101 -10.27 33.07 6.67
N VAL A 102 -9.90 32.35 7.74
CA VAL A 102 -8.61 32.56 8.40
C VAL A 102 -7.46 32.19 7.47
N LYS A 103 -7.54 31.05 6.77
CA LYS A 103 -6.55 30.65 5.76
C LYS A 103 -6.39 31.69 4.66
N GLY A 104 -7.49 32.24 4.15
CA GLY A 104 -7.45 33.30 3.15
C GLY A 104 -6.73 34.56 3.63
N LYS A 105 -6.87 34.93 4.90
CA LYS A 105 -6.10 36.03 5.51
C LYS A 105 -4.60 35.68 5.61
N VAL A 106 -4.29 34.45 6.05
CA VAL A 106 -2.89 33.98 6.18
C VAL A 106 -2.18 33.96 4.82
N ASP A 107 -2.82 33.39 3.79
CA ASP A 107 -2.26 33.27 2.44
C ASP A 107 -2.03 34.63 1.78
N LYS A 108 -2.87 35.64 2.11
CA LYS A 108 -2.73 37.02 1.63
C LYS A 108 -1.77 37.87 2.47
N GLY A 109 -1.23 37.33 3.56
CA GLY A 109 -0.40 38.09 4.50
C GLY A 109 -1.16 39.20 5.24
N GLU A 110 -2.49 39.10 5.34
CA GLU A 110 -3.32 40.04 6.09
C GLU A 110 -3.15 39.84 7.61
N LYS A 111 -3.39 40.88 8.40
CA LYS A 111 -3.35 40.76 9.87
C LYS A 111 -4.53 39.89 10.34
N TYR A 112 -4.23 38.89 11.15
CA TYR A 112 -5.22 38.06 11.85
C TYR A 112 -4.72 37.77 13.28
N ASP A 113 -5.64 37.44 14.18
CA ASP A 113 -5.28 37.02 15.53
C ASP A 113 -4.86 35.56 15.53
N ARG A 114 -3.61 35.27 15.93
CA ARG A 114 -3.08 33.90 16.00
C ARG A 114 -3.83 33.03 17.00
N SER A 115 -4.53 33.62 17.97
CA SER A 115 -5.39 32.88 18.91
C SER A 115 -6.61 32.26 18.22
N GLU A 116 -7.04 32.81 17.07
CA GLU A 116 -8.15 32.26 16.26
C GLU A 116 -7.83 30.84 15.76
N VAL A 117 -6.57 30.56 15.38
CA VAL A 117 -6.15 29.23 14.89
C VAL A 117 -6.28 28.19 16.00
N GLY A 118 -5.84 28.50 17.22
CA GLY A 118 -5.98 27.60 18.37
C GLY A 118 -7.43 27.37 18.77
N THR A 119 -8.26 28.41 18.69
CA THR A 119 -9.71 28.32 18.97
C THR A 119 -10.42 27.44 17.94
N LEU A 120 -10.06 27.57 16.66
CA LEU A 120 -10.58 26.73 15.59
C LEU A 120 -10.16 25.27 15.77
N GLU A 121 -8.91 25.02 16.16
CA GLU A 121 -8.43 23.65 16.42
C GLU A 121 -9.22 22.98 17.55
N GLN A 122 -9.47 23.72 18.65
CA GLN A 122 -10.29 23.24 19.74
C GLN A 122 -11.73 22.94 19.26
N SER A 123 -12.33 23.86 18.49
CA SER A 123 -13.68 23.69 17.96
C SER A 123 -13.79 22.47 17.02
N VAL A 124 -12.77 22.24 16.18
CA VAL A 124 -12.69 21.06 15.30
C VAL A 124 -12.52 19.77 16.11
N ALA A 125 -11.72 19.79 17.18
CA ALA A 125 -11.55 18.63 18.06
C ALA A 125 -12.85 18.28 18.80
N GLU A 126 -13.56 19.27 19.33
CA GLU A 126 -14.86 19.08 19.99
C GLU A 126 -15.94 18.59 19.02
N LEU A 127 -15.94 19.09 17.78
CA LEU A 127 -16.83 18.59 16.72
C LEU A 127 -16.49 17.14 16.36
N GLN A 128 -15.21 16.78 16.28
CA GLN A 128 -14.76 15.42 15.97
C GLN A 128 -15.28 14.42 16.99
N THR A 129 -15.17 14.72 18.29
CA THR A 129 -15.70 13.87 19.36
C THR A 129 -17.21 13.64 19.23
N ARG A 130 -17.98 14.71 18.96
CA ARG A 130 -19.44 14.63 18.78
C ARG A 130 -19.83 13.85 17.52
N PHE A 131 -19.04 13.98 16.46
CA PHE A 131 -19.23 13.23 15.22
C PHE A 131 -18.99 11.72 15.41
N GLU A 132 -17.93 11.33 16.09
CA GLU A 132 -17.64 9.92 16.39
C GLU A 132 -18.73 9.29 17.27
N ALA A 133 -19.19 10.01 18.30
CA ALA A 133 -20.32 9.59 19.13
C ALA A 133 -21.62 9.41 18.32
N ALA A 134 -21.95 10.37 17.44
CA ALA A 134 -23.15 10.28 16.61
C ALA A 134 -23.09 9.13 15.59
N GLN A 135 -21.92 8.80 15.06
CA GLN A 135 -21.75 7.63 14.19
C GLN A 135 -21.94 6.32 14.94
N LEU A 136 -21.35 6.19 16.13
CA LEU A 136 -21.48 5.00 16.96
C LEU A 136 -22.93 4.77 17.40
N GLU A 137 -23.62 5.83 17.83
CA GLU A 137 -25.05 5.76 18.17
C GLU A 137 -25.91 5.38 16.97
N THR A 138 -25.65 5.95 15.79
CA THR A 138 -26.39 5.65 14.57
C THR A 138 -26.17 4.20 14.14
N ALA A 139 -24.94 3.70 14.21
CA ALA A 139 -24.60 2.31 13.95
C ALA A 139 -25.30 1.37 14.94
N THR A 140 -25.30 1.72 16.23
CA THR A 140 -25.93 0.93 17.31
C THR A 140 -27.46 0.91 17.17
N ALA A 141 -28.08 2.04 16.85
CA ALA A 141 -29.51 2.15 16.61
C ALA A 141 -29.95 1.34 15.38
N ARG A 142 -29.08 1.24 14.36
CA ARG A 142 -29.32 0.39 13.18
C ARG A 142 -29.03 -1.09 13.43
N ALA A 143 -28.18 -1.42 14.39
CA ALA A 143 -27.92 -2.79 14.85
C ALA A 143 -29.06 -3.33 15.74
N LYS A 144 -29.78 -2.46 16.46
CA LYS A 144 -31.02 -2.80 17.18
C LYS A 144 -32.23 -2.84 16.24
N VAL A 145 -32.24 -3.80 15.33
CA VAL A 145 -33.50 -4.38 14.85
C VAL A 145 -33.83 -5.50 15.82
N GLU A 146 -34.95 -5.39 16.56
CA GLU A 146 -35.46 -6.48 17.40
C GLU A 146 -35.54 -7.77 16.58
N THR A 147 -34.68 -8.72 16.88
CA THR A 147 -34.79 -10.09 16.41
C THR A 147 -35.97 -10.71 17.13
N THR A 148 -37.06 -10.98 16.38
CA THR A 148 -38.08 -11.92 16.81
C THR A 148 -37.50 -13.33 16.62
N GLU A 149 -36.65 -13.75 17.54
CA GLU A 149 -36.21 -15.14 17.63
C GLU A 149 -37.39 -16.04 18.03
N GLY A 150 -37.59 -17.14 17.29
CA GLY A 150 -38.35 -18.29 17.78
C GLY A 150 -39.73 -18.61 17.18
N LYS A 151 -40.15 -18.06 16.03
CA LYS A 151 -41.28 -18.64 15.26
C LYS A 151 -40.91 -18.82 13.80
N ALA A 152 -41.20 -20.00 13.26
CA ALA A 152 -41.05 -20.32 11.84
C ALA A 152 -41.75 -19.24 11.01
N ARG A 153 -40.99 -18.53 10.17
CA ARG A 153 -41.57 -17.57 9.23
C ARG A 153 -42.28 -18.34 8.12
N ASP A 154 -43.56 -18.04 7.93
CA ASP A 154 -44.27 -18.36 6.70
C ASP A 154 -43.52 -17.75 5.52
N ILE A 155 -43.20 -18.60 4.54
CA ILE A 155 -42.54 -18.21 3.30
C ILE A 155 -43.52 -17.37 2.49
N LYS A 156 -43.50 -16.05 2.68
CA LYS A 156 -44.06 -15.10 1.70
C LYS A 156 -42.97 -14.70 0.72
N LYS A 157 -43.13 -15.19 -0.52
CA LYS A 157 -42.32 -14.83 -1.68
C LYS A 157 -42.23 -13.31 -1.88
N LYS A 158 -40.98 -12.86 -2.08
CA LYS A 158 -40.47 -11.63 -2.73
C LYS A 158 -40.53 -10.30 -1.96
N LYS A 159 -39.33 -9.82 -1.61
CA LYS A 159 -38.72 -8.64 -2.25
C LYS A 159 -37.24 -8.94 -2.50
N LYS A 160 -36.80 -8.81 -3.77
CA LYS A 160 -35.40 -8.89 -4.19
C LYS A 160 -34.58 -7.90 -3.35
N PHE A 161 -33.77 -8.40 -2.44
CA PHE A 161 -32.74 -7.64 -1.75
C PHE A 161 -31.41 -7.91 -2.47
N LEU A 162 -30.55 -6.89 -2.61
CA LEU A 162 -29.31 -6.85 -3.41
C LEU A 162 -29.45 -6.71 -4.95
N GLY A 163 -29.68 -5.47 -5.39
CA GLY A 163 -29.48 -5.02 -6.78
C GLY A 163 -28.01 -4.82 -7.19
N ILE A 164 -27.07 -5.54 -6.58
CA ILE A 164 -25.64 -5.56 -6.95
C ILE A 164 -25.37 -6.66 -8.00
N PHE A 165 -26.19 -7.71 -8.02
CA PHE A 165 -26.12 -8.74 -9.04
C PHE A 165 -26.88 -8.26 -10.29
N GLY A 166 -26.12 -7.86 -11.31
CA GLY A 166 -26.63 -7.60 -12.65
C GLY A 166 -27.48 -8.77 -13.13
N GLY A 167 -28.58 -8.47 -13.81
CA GLY A 167 -29.68 -9.41 -14.05
C GLY A 167 -29.24 -10.79 -14.54
N GLY A 168 -29.65 -11.81 -13.79
CA GLY A 168 -29.63 -13.21 -14.20
C GLY A 168 -28.54 -14.06 -13.54
N GLY A 169 -28.81 -14.52 -12.31
CA GLY A 169 -28.04 -15.54 -11.57
C GLY A 169 -27.48 -15.03 -10.24
N ASN A 170 -27.54 -15.72 -9.09
CA ASN A 170 -28.05 -17.04 -8.73
C ASN A 170 -28.45 -16.99 -7.24
N ASP A 171 -29.49 -17.73 -6.84
CA ASP A 171 -29.99 -17.84 -5.45
C ASP A 171 -28.91 -18.33 -4.43
N GLU A 172 -27.78 -18.84 -4.93
CA GLU A 172 -26.61 -19.33 -4.20
C GLU A 172 -25.99 -18.29 -3.24
N PHE A 173 -25.81 -17.03 -3.66
CA PHE A 173 -25.18 -16.01 -2.80
C PHE A 173 -26.09 -15.54 -1.68
N ASP A 174 -27.40 -15.42 -1.97
CA ASP A 174 -28.41 -15.05 -0.97
C ASP A 174 -28.53 -16.13 0.11
N GLU A 175 -28.38 -17.41 -0.26
CA GLU A 175 -28.33 -18.51 0.69
C GLU A 175 -27.05 -18.50 1.54
N LEU A 176 -25.89 -18.31 0.89
CA LEU A 176 -24.57 -18.29 1.52
C LEU A 176 -24.43 -17.18 2.57
N ILE A 177 -24.95 -15.99 2.27
CA ILE A 177 -24.86 -14.80 3.14
C ILE A 177 -26.06 -14.73 4.10
N GLY A 178 -27.21 -15.28 3.72
CA GLY A 178 -28.47 -15.14 4.46
C GLY A 178 -28.63 -16.06 5.67
N SER A 179 -27.77 -17.06 5.84
CA SER A 179 -27.86 -18.01 6.97
C SER A 179 -26.48 -18.34 7.57
N VAL A 180 -26.38 -18.28 8.89
CA VAL A 180 -25.18 -18.70 9.63
C VAL A 180 -25.34 -20.16 10.04
N SER A 181 -24.39 -21.01 9.68
CA SER A 181 -24.43 -22.45 9.99
C SER A 181 -23.01 -23.04 10.13
N PRO A 182 -22.82 -24.10 10.94
CA PRO A 182 -21.51 -24.77 11.04
C PRO A 182 -21.01 -25.27 9.68
N GLY A 183 -19.74 -25.01 9.36
CA GLY A 183 -19.11 -25.40 8.08
C GLY A 183 -19.38 -24.45 6.90
N ARG A 184 -20.27 -23.46 7.08
CA ARG A 184 -20.57 -22.44 6.06
C ARG A 184 -19.39 -21.54 5.74
N ASP A 185 -18.51 -21.31 6.71
CA ASP A 185 -17.26 -20.57 6.55
C ASP A 185 -16.36 -21.18 5.46
N ARG A 186 -16.25 -22.51 5.41
CA ARG A 186 -15.53 -23.23 4.34
C ARG A 186 -16.17 -23.02 2.97
N GLU A 187 -17.50 -23.13 2.88
CA GLU A 187 -18.22 -22.90 1.62
C GLU A 187 -18.01 -21.47 1.11
N LEU A 188 -18.18 -20.49 2.00
CA LEU A 188 -17.92 -19.08 1.71
C LEU A 188 -16.49 -18.87 1.20
N PHE A 189 -15.49 -19.53 1.82
CA PHE A 189 -14.10 -19.38 1.44
C PHE A 189 -13.82 -19.92 0.02
N ILE A 190 -14.36 -21.10 -0.29
CA ILE A 190 -14.22 -21.74 -1.60
C ILE A 190 -14.90 -20.89 -2.68
N VAL A 191 -16.14 -20.45 -2.42
CA VAL A 191 -16.91 -19.64 -3.38
C VAL A 191 -16.25 -18.27 -3.57
N ALA A 192 -15.80 -17.62 -2.50
CA ALA A 192 -15.06 -16.36 -2.58
C ALA A 192 -13.82 -16.50 -3.47
N THR A 193 -13.02 -17.55 -3.25
CA THR A 193 -11.82 -17.86 -4.04
C THR A 193 -12.15 -18.02 -5.53
N ARG A 194 -13.23 -18.76 -5.86
CA ARG A 194 -13.73 -18.93 -7.22
C ARG A 194 -14.09 -17.58 -7.86
N GLU A 195 -14.79 -16.71 -7.14
CA GLU A 195 -15.18 -15.39 -7.66
C GLU A 195 -13.96 -14.49 -7.92
N ILE A 196 -12.95 -14.48 -7.03
CA ILE A 196 -11.71 -13.74 -7.26
C ILE A 196 -10.97 -14.25 -8.51
N ARG A 197 -10.89 -15.57 -8.70
CA ARG A 197 -10.30 -16.20 -9.90
C ARG A 197 -11.02 -15.81 -11.19
N HIS A 198 -12.33 -15.57 -11.14
CA HIS A 198 -13.12 -15.03 -12.24
C HIS A 198 -13.03 -13.50 -12.38
N ARG A 199 -12.18 -12.83 -11.60
CA ARG A 199 -12.04 -11.37 -11.52
C ARG A 199 -13.30 -10.64 -11.00
N ASN A 200 -14.22 -11.35 -10.38
CA ASN A 200 -15.36 -10.78 -9.65
C ASN A 200 -14.90 -10.33 -8.25
N TYR A 201 -13.96 -9.39 -8.21
CA TYR A 201 -13.26 -9.01 -6.97
C TYR A 201 -14.22 -8.51 -5.89
N ASP A 202 -15.24 -7.73 -6.26
CA ASP A 202 -16.24 -7.22 -5.31
C ASP A 202 -17.03 -8.34 -4.61
N VAL A 203 -17.46 -9.34 -5.38
CA VAL A 203 -18.24 -10.46 -4.85
C VAL A 203 -17.37 -11.34 -3.96
N GLY A 204 -16.16 -11.68 -4.40
CA GLY A 204 -15.24 -12.47 -3.58
C GLY A 204 -14.85 -11.76 -2.28
N ARG A 205 -14.59 -10.44 -2.32
CA ARG A 205 -14.34 -9.62 -1.13
C ARG A 205 -15.52 -9.63 -0.17
N LEU A 206 -16.75 -9.50 -0.66
CA LEU A 206 -17.96 -9.53 0.17
C LEU A 206 -18.10 -10.87 0.91
N LEU A 207 -17.81 -11.98 0.22
CA LEU A 207 -17.89 -13.32 0.80
C LEU A 207 -16.80 -13.55 1.86
N PHE A 208 -15.54 -13.17 1.57
CA PHE A 208 -14.48 -13.20 2.60
C PHE A 208 -14.82 -12.30 3.79
N GLN A 209 -15.38 -11.11 3.55
CA GLN A 209 -15.81 -10.20 4.61
C GLN A 209 -16.91 -10.80 5.48
N THR A 210 -17.82 -11.58 4.88
CA THR A 210 -18.85 -12.33 5.60
C THR A 210 -18.21 -13.33 6.56
N ILE A 211 -17.16 -14.06 6.14
CA ILE A 211 -16.42 -14.96 7.04
C ILE A 211 -15.86 -14.18 8.24
N ILE A 212 -15.18 -13.07 7.96
CA ILE A 212 -14.51 -12.23 8.97
C ILE A 212 -15.49 -11.69 10.01
N THR A 213 -16.71 -11.32 9.61
CA THR A 213 -17.70 -10.70 10.52
C THR A 213 -18.61 -11.69 11.22
N THR A 214 -18.88 -12.84 10.61
CA THR A 214 -19.89 -13.80 11.12
C THR A 214 -19.28 -15.03 11.78
N TYR A 215 -18.01 -15.37 11.49
CA TYR A 215 -17.32 -16.53 12.06
C TYR A 215 -15.97 -16.14 12.69
N PRO A 216 -15.96 -15.45 13.85
CA PRO A 216 -14.74 -14.98 14.51
C PRO A 216 -13.79 -16.11 14.94
N ASP A 217 -14.31 -17.32 15.18
CA ASP A 217 -13.52 -18.49 15.56
C ASP A 217 -13.17 -19.40 14.36
N SER A 218 -13.48 -18.96 13.13
CA SER A 218 -13.21 -19.77 11.94
C SER A 218 -11.71 -19.94 11.72
N PRO A 219 -11.23 -21.17 11.43
CA PRO A 219 -9.85 -21.39 11.02
C PRO A 219 -9.51 -20.67 9.70
N TYR A 220 -10.52 -20.31 8.90
CA TYR A 220 -10.35 -19.55 7.65
C TYR A 220 -10.20 -18.04 7.87
N LEU A 221 -10.40 -17.52 9.09
CA LEU A 221 -10.41 -16.08 9.34
C LEU A 221 -9.09 -15.38 8.95
N PRO A 222 -7.90 -15.89 9.36
CA PRO A 222 -6.64 -15.24 9.00
C PRO A 222 -6.43 -15.18 7.48
N MET A 223 -6.76 -16.28 6.79
CA MET A 223 -6.59 -16.36 5.34
C MET A 223 -7.65 -15.58 4.58
N SER A 224 -8.86 -15.42 5.13
CA SER A 224 -9.91 -14.57 4.56
C SER A 224 -9.50 -13.10 4.60
N LYS A 225 -8.95 -12.63 5.74
CA LYS A 225 -8.38 -11.27 5.86
C LYS A 225 -7.25 -11.06 4.84
N LEU A 226 -6.38 -12.05 4.68
CA LEU A 226 -5.28 -11.97 3.73
C LEU A 226 -5.76 -11.97 2.27
N ALA A 227 -6.74 -12.82 1.95
CA ALA A 227 -7.33 -12.92 0.62
C ALA A 227 -8.06 -11.64 0.19
N VAL A 228 -8.62 -10.87 1.13
CA VAL A 228 -9.11 -9.51 0.86
C VAL A 228 -7.96 -8.61 0.37
N GLY A 229 -6.81 -8.63 1.04
CA GLY A 229 -5.62 -7.89 0.59
C GLY A 229 -5.13 -8.32 -0.80
N ASP A 230 -5.06 -9.64 -1.04
CA ASP A 230 -4.73 -10.20 -2.35
C ASP A 230 -5.72 -9.71 -3.42
N SER A 231 -7.03 -9.77 -3.17
CA SER A 231 -8.03 -9.38 -4.17
C SER A 231 -7.85 -7.94 -4.66
N PHE A 232 -7.54 -7.01 -3.75
CA PHE A 232 -7.24 -5.62 -4.08
C PHE A 232 -5.91 -5.49 -4.86
N TYR A 233 -4.89 -6.26 -4.46
CA TYR A 233 -3.60 -6.28 -5.15
C TYR A 233 -3.72 -6.80 -6.59
N LEU A 234 -4.48 -7.88 -6.79
CA LEU A 234 -4.73 -8.51 -8.08
C LEU A 234 -5.53 -7.59 -9.01
N GLU A 235 -6.55 -6.90 -8.47
CA GLU A 235 -7.32 -5.86 -9.18
C GLU A 235 -6.41 -4.73 -9.65
N GLY A 236 -5.57 -4.21 -8.75
CA GLY A 236 -4.36 -3.51 -9.14
C GLY A 236 -4.48 -2.08 -9.63
N SER A 237 -5.67 -1.47 -9.58
CA SER A 237 -5.85 -0.02 -9.75
C SER A 237 -5.16 0.75 -8.61
N THR A 238 -4.88 2.05 -8.76
CA THR A 238 -4.26 2.85 -7.69
C THR A 238 -5.08 2.81 -6.40
N SER A 239 -6.41 2.97 -6.48
CA SER A 239 -7.26 2.86 -5.29
C SER A 239 -7.23 1.47 -4.70
N SER A 240 -7.23 0.42 -5.52
CA SER A 240 -7.15 -0.96 -5.05
C SER A 240 -5.79 -1.22 -4.38
N LEU A 241 -4.68 -0.72 -4.92
CA LEU A 241 -3.36 -0.89 -4.30
C LEU A 241 -3.26 -0.22 -2.93
N ILE A 242 -3.86 0.96 -2.75
CA ILE A 242 -3.97 1.61 -1.44
C ILE A 242 -4.76 0.74 -0.46
N GLN A 243 -5.89 0.17 -0.90
CA GLN A 243 -6.69 -0.75 -0.08
C GLN A 243 -5.94 -2.06 0.23
N ALA A 244 -5.15 -2.57 -0.72
CA ALA A 244 -4.30 -3.74 -0.52
C ALA A 244 -3.26 -3.48 0.56
N ILE A 245 -2.56 -2.34 0.51
CA ILE A 245 -1.59 -1.92 1.53
C ILE A 245 -2.25 -1.86 2.90
N GLY A 246 -3.41 -1.22 3.02
CA GLY A 246 -4.17 -1.14 4.28
C GLY A 246 -4.57 -2.53 4.79
N SER A 247 -5.08 -3.40 3.92
CA SER A 247 -5.51 -4.76 4.26
C SER A 247 -4.35 -5.65 4.71
N TYR A 248 -3.19 -5.56 4.05
CA TYR A 248 -1.99 -6.28 4.45
C TYR A 248 -1.41 -5.77 5.77
N GLN A 249 -1.46 -4.45 6.01
CA GLN A 249 -1.05 -3.85 7.29
C GLN A 249 -1.98 -4.28 8.44
N ASP A 250 -3.29 -4.31 8.19
CA ASP A 250 -4.28 -4.85 9.14
C ASP A 250 -3.98 -6.30 9.48
N TRP A 251 -3.73 -7.12 8.45
CA TRP A 251 -3.39 -8.53 8.64
C TRP A 251 -2.11 -8.70 9.48
N LEU A 252 -1.05 -7.92 9.22
CA LEU A 252 0.18 -7.97 10.03
C LEU A 252 -0.03 -7.51 11.48
N THR A 253 -1.02 -6.65 11.73
CA THR A 253 -1.37 -6.19 13.07
C THR A 253 -2.02 -7.32 13.88
N PHE A 254 -2.90 -8.10 13.25
CA PHE A 254 -3.59 -9.22 13.90
C PHE A 254 -2.75 -10.51 13.93
N PHE A 255 -1.90 -10.74 12.95
CA PHE A 255 -1.13 -11.99 12.78
C PHE A 255 0.39 -11.76 12.61
N PRO A 256 1.05 -11.01 13.50
CA PRO A 256 2.45 -10.59 13.30
C PRO A 256 3.44 -11.77 13.22
N THR A 257 3.17 -12.86 13.94
CA THR A 257 4.05 -14.05 14.02
C THR A 257 3.71 -15.14 13.01
N HIS A 258 2.74 -14.92 12.12
CA HIS A 258 2.32 -15.91 11.16
C HIS A 258 3.44 -16.22 10.14
N PRO A 259 3.60 -17.48 9.66
CA PRO A 259 4.66 -17.83 8.71
C PRO A 259 4.68 -17.03 7.41
N LEU A 260 3.54 -16.46 7.00
CA LEU A 260 3.42 -15.60 5.82
C LEU A 260 3.81 -14.13 6.05
N SER A 261 4.13 -13.69 7.28
CA SER A 261 4.38 -12.28 7.59
C SER A 261 5.46 -11.63 6.72
N CYS A 262 6.59 -12.29 6.48
CA CYS A 262 7.63 -11.74 5.61
C CYS A 262 7.14 -11.54 4.17
N ARG A 263 6.31 -12.46 3.67
CA ARG A 263 5.74 -12.37 2.32
C ARG A 263 4.72 -11.24 2.24
N VAL A 264 3.92 -11.03 3.28
CA VAL A 264 2.99 -9.90 3.37
C VAL A 264 3.74 -8.57 3.39
N ILE A 265 4.83 -8.45 4.16
CA ILE A 265 5.70 -7.26 4.16
C ILE A 265 6.26 -6.99 2.76
N LEU A 266 6.74 -8.04 2.08
CA LEU A 266 7.18 -7.92 0.69
C LEU A 266 6.05 -7.38 -0.17
N LYS A 267 4.84 -7.97 -0.13
CA LYS A 267 3.70 -7.53 -0.94
C LYS A 267 3.25 -6.10 -0.67
N ILE A 268 3.41 -5.58 0.56
CA ILE A 268 3.21 -4.15 0.84
C ILE A 268 4.24 -3.32 0.07
N ALA A 269 5.52 -3.70 0.10
CA ALA A 269 6.55 -3.01 -0.68
C ALA A 269 6.25 -3.07 -2.18
N GLU A 270 5.82 -4.22 -2.71
CA GLU A 270 5.46 -4.36 -4.13
C GLU A 270 4.25 -3.49 -4.51
N ALA A 271 3.27 -3.37 -3.61
CA ALA A 271 2.11 -2.50 -3.82
C ALA A 271 2.50 -1.01 -3.84
N GLU A 272 3.48 -0.61 -3.04
CA GLU A 272 4.09 0.73 -3.11
C GLU A 272 4.90 0.89 -4.40
N MET A 273 5.72 -0.11 -4.79
CA MET A 273 6.51 -0.10 -6.03
C MET A 273 5.62 0.07 -7.27
N ARG A 274 4.44 -0.56 -7.30
CA ARG A 274 3.48 -0.40 -8.42
C ARG A 274 2.91 1.01 -8.55
N GLN A 275 3.08 1.85 -7.53
CA GLN A 275 2.66 3.25 -7.51
C GLN A 275 3.83 4.23 -7.68
N VAL A 276 5.07 3.72 -7.84
CA VAL A 276 6.24 4.55 -8.11
C VAL A 276 6.16 5.11 -9.53
N GLY A 277 6.27 6.43 -9.64
CA GLY A 277 6.37 7.13 -10.91
C GLY A 277 7.81 7.23 -11.42
N LEU A 278 7.98 8.01 -12.48
CA LEU A 278 9.30 8.39 -12.98
C LEU A 278 10.12 9.14 -11.91
N PRO A 279 11.47 9.11 -11.99
CA PRO A 279 12.34 9.74 -11.01
C PRO A 279 12.14 11.26 -10.86
N ASP A 280 11.61 11.96 -11.84
CA ASP A 280 11.33 13.41 -11.76
C ASP A 280 10.04 13.74 -10.98
N ARG A 281 9.25 12.73 -10.61
CA ARG A 281 7.95 12.87 -9.92
C ARG A 281 8.10 12.72 -8.40
N ASP A 282 6.96 12.76 -7.70
CA ASP A 282 6.90 12.55 -6.25
C ASP A 282 7.46 11.17 -5.85
N ALA A 283 8.43 11.20 -4.93
CA ALA A 283 9.16 10.02 -4.48
C ALA A 283 8.52 9.32 -3.27
N THR A 284 7.30 9.66 -2.86
CA THR A 284 6.68 9.14 -1.62
C THR A 284 6.54 7.63 -1.66
N HIS A 285 6.01 7.07 -2.75
CA HIS A 285 5.84 5.63 -2.90
C HIS A 285 7.19 4.90 -2.93
N ALA A 286 8.20 5.46 -3.58
CA ALA A 286 9.54 4.88 -3.62
C ALA A 286 10.17 4.83 -2.20
N LYS A 287 10.07 5.92 -1.42
CA LYS A 287 10.55 5.96 -0.03
C LYS A 287 9.82 4.96 0.88
N ARG A 288 8.51 4.80 0.70
CA ARG A 288 7.72 3.82 1.45
C ARG A 288 8.10 2.39 1.09
N ALA A 289 8.28 2.10 -0.20
CA ALA A 289 8.78 0.80 -0.66
C ALA A 289 10.17 0.51 -0.09
N GLU A 290 11.10 1.47 -0.16
CA GLU A 290 12.45 1.35 0.40
C GLU A 290 12.41 1.00 1.90
N THR A 291 11.58 1.71 2.66
CA THR A 291 11.41 1.48 4.09
C THR A 291 10.97 0.03 4.37
N LYS A 292 9.99 -0.47 3.62
CA LYS A 292 9.46 -1.84 3.82
C LYS A 292 10.45 -2.92 3.42
N LEU A 293 11.21 -2.70 2.35
CA LEU A 293 12.25 -3.62 1.89
C LEU A 293 13.43 -3.68 2.89
N LYS A 294 13.85 -2.52 3.43
CA LYS A 294 14.86 -2.45 4.50
C LYS A 294 14.41 -3.17 5.78
N VAL A 295 13.13 -3.03 6.16
CA VAL A 295 12.57 -3.78 7.30
C VAL A 295 12.68 -5.29 7.03
N LEU A 296 12.28 -5.76 5.85
CA LEU A 296 12.38 -7.17 5.48
C LEU A 296 13.83 -7.67 5.56
N GLN A 297 14.80 -6.90 5.06
CA GLN A 297 16.22 -7.26 5.14
C GLN A 297 16.77 -7.26 6.58
N GLY A 298 16.22 -6.44 7.47
CA GLY A 298 16.61 -6.41 8.88
C GLY A 298 16.09 -7.59 9.71
N MET A 299 15.02 -8.24 9.28
CA MET A 299 14.37 -9.32 10.03
C MET A 299 15.04 -10.68 9.79
N GLN A 300 15.62 -11.27 10.84
CA GLN A 300 16.32 -12.56 10.74
C GLN A 300 15.42 -13.68 10.18
N GLN A 301 14.16 -13.77 10.64
CA GLN A 301 13.18 -14.74 10.13
C GLN A 301 12.94 -14.66 8.62
N CYS A 302 13.14 -13.48 8.01
CA CYS A 302 12.95 -13.30 6.57
C CYS A 302 14.20 -13.68 5.77
N LYS A 303 15.38 -13.73 6.40
CA LYS A 303 16.66 -14.11 5.76
C LYS A 303 16.77 -15.61 5.51
N ASP A 304 16.10 -16.42 6.33
CA ASP A 304 16.13 -17.88 6.20
C ASP A 304 15.48 -18.35 4.88
N ASN A 305 14.57 -17.56 4.30
CA ASN A 305 14.06 -17.76 2.95
C ASN A 305 14.95 -17.07 1.91
N THR A 306 15.97 -17.78 1.42
CA THR A 306 16.98 -17.24 0.50
C THR A 306 16.40 -16.68 -0.80
N LEU A 307 15.40 -17.32 -1.41
CA LEU A 307 14.82 -16.83 -2.67
C LEU A 307 14.10 -15.49 -2.47
N MET A 308 13.19 -15.43 -1.49
CA MET A 308 12.47 -14.21 -1.17
C MET A 308 13.42 -13.08 -0.73
N PHE A 309 14.48 -13.41 0.02
CA PHE A 309 15.50 -12.45 0.43
C PHE A 309 16.26 -11.86 -0.77
N ASN A 310 16.60 -12.70 -1.75
CA ASN A 310 17.24 -12.25 -2.98
C ASN A 310 16.30 -11.35 -3.81
N ASP A 311 15.03 -11.74 -3.96
CA ASP A 311 14.02 -10.94 -4.66
C ASP A 311 13.85 -9.56 -4.00
N ALA A 312 13.77 -9.51 -2.66
CA ALA A 312 13.65 -8.26 -1.92
C ALA A 312 14.91 -7.38 -2.08
N SER A 313 16.10 -7.98 -2.14
CA SER A 313 17.35 -7.27 -2.35
C SER A 313 17.45 -6.65 -3.75
N ILE A 314 17.00 -7.37 -4.78
CA ILE A 314 16.93 -6.85 -6.16
C ILE A 314 15.97 -5.65 -6.20
N ARG A 315 14.76 -5.81 -5.64
CA ARG A 315 13.75 -4.75 -5.60
C ARG A 315 14.20 -3.51 -4.82
N LEU A 316 14.94 -3.71 -3.74
CA LEU A 316 15.49 -2.59 -2.97
C LEU A 316 16.46 -1.79 -3.83
N ARG A 317 17.35 -2.47 -4.58
CA ARG A 317 18.27 -1.80 -5.51
C ARG A 317 17.51 -1.01 -6.57
N GLU A 318 16.48 -1.58 -7.19
CA GLU A 318 15.68 -0.87 -8.21
C GLU A 318 14.96 0.37 -7.64
N VAL A 319 14.42 0.28 -6.43
CA VAL A 319 13.79 1.41 -5.74
C VAL A 319 14.82 2.48 -5.38
N GLN A 320 16.01 2.06 -4.93
CA GLN A 320 17.11 2.98 -4.61
C GLN A 320 17.69 3.63 -5.87
N ASP A 321 17.70 2.94 -7.00
CA ASP A 321 18.05 3.52 -8.30
C ASP A 321 17.05 4.60 -8.70
N ASN A 322 15.74 4.36 -8.58
CA ASN A 322 14.73 5.40 -8.82
C ASN A 322 14.95 6.65 -7.94
N LEU A 323 15.20 6.44 -6.64
CA LEU A 323 15.46 7.52 -5.68
C LEU A 323 16.80 8.23 -5.94
N GLY A 324 17.81 7.49 -6.36
CA GLY A 324 19.12 8.00 -6.76
C GLY A 324 19.01 8.88 -8.00
N GLU A 325 18.26 8.44 -9.02
CA GLU A 325 17.98 9.20 -10.23
C GLU A 325 17.19 10.48 -9.95
N HIS A 326 16.22 10.44 -9.03
CA HIS A 326 15.50 11.64 -8.56
C HIS A 326 16.49 12.68 -8.01
N ASN A 327 17.36 12.25 -7.09
CA ASN A 327 18.36 13.12 -6.49
C ASN A 327 19.42 13.57 -7.52
N LEU A 328 19.82 12.70 -8.46
CA LEU A 328 20.78 12.99 -9.52
C LEU A 328 20.24 14.07 -10.46
N THR A 329 18.95 14.04 -10.78
CA THR A 329 18.29 15.07 -11.60
C THR A 329 18.42 16.45 -10.94
N VAL A 330 18.14 16.54 -9.63
CA VAL A 330 18.29 17.78 -8.85
C VAL A 330 19.77 18.19 -8.75
N ALA A 331 20.67 17.24 -8.52
CA ALA A 331 22.11 17.50 -8.45
C ALA A 331 22.64 18.07 -9.78
N ASN A 332 22.21 17.48 -10.89
CA ASN A 332 22.59 17.89 -12.24
C ASN A 332 22.06 19.29 -12.58
N TYR A 333 20.86 19.66 -12.14
CA TYR A 333 20.37 21.03 -12.28
C TYR A 333 21.31 22.05 -11.61
N TYR A 334 21.69 21.82 -10.35
CA TYR A 334 22.61 22.69 -9.63
C TYR A 334 24.03 22.65 -10.21
N TYR A 335 24.49 21.49 -10.67
CA TYR A 335 25.79 21.32 -11.31
C TYR A 335 25.87 22.19 -12.58
N THR A 336 24.88 22.12 -13.46
CA THR A 336 24.82 22.93 -14.69
C THR A 336 24.82 24.43 -14.36
N LEU A 337 24.07 24.84 -13.34
CA LEU A 337 24.04 26.24 -12.91
C LEU A 337 25.42 26.73 -12.43
N ALA A 338 26.13 25.89 -11.67
CA ALA A 338 27.39 26.24 -11.04
C ALA A 338 28.59 26.14 -11.98
N VAL A 339 28.73 25.00 -12.67
CA VAL A 339 29.91 24.64 -13.46
C VAL A 339 29.81 25.19 -14.88
N ASP A 340 28.67 24.98 -15.55
CA ASP A 340 28.53 25.36 -16.96
C ASP A 340 28.15 26.84 -17.10
N GLN A 341 27.24 27.33 -16.25
CA GLN A 341 26.71 28.69 -16.33
C GLN A 341 27.40 29.70 -15.40
N LYS A 342 28.16 29.25 -14.40
CA LYS A 342 28.83 30.09 -13.40
C LYS A 342 27.88 31.03 -12.63
N LYS A 343 26.66 30.57 -12.34
CA LYS A 343 25.58 31.33 -11.65
C LYS A 343 25.36 30.93 -10.18
N GLY A 344 26.21 30.07 -9.63
CA GLY A 344 26.08 29.54 -8.26
C GLY A 344 25.38 28.17 -8.19
N GLY A 345 25.18 27.63 -6.99
CA GLY A 345 24.56 26.31 -6.76
C GLY A 345 25.54 25.17 -6.47
N LEU A 346 26.84 25.43 -6.44
CA LEU A 346 27.90 24.43 -6.29
C LEU A 346 27.74 23.56 -5.03
N LYS A 347 27.54 24.19 -3.87
CA LYS A 347 27.29 23.48 -2.60
C LYS A 347 25.99 22.66 -2.64
N GLY A 348 24.98 23.11 -3.38
CA GLY A 348 23.74 22.37 -3.61
C GLY A 348 24.00 21.08 -4.41
N ALA A 349 24.76 21.17 -5.50
CA ALA A 349 25.17 20.01 -6.29
C ALA A 349 25.99 19.01 -5.45
N GLN A 350 27.01 19.50 -4.75
CA GLN A 350 27.85 18.67 -3.86
C GLN A 350 27.03 17.96 -2.77
N SER A 351 26.11 18.69 -2.13
CA SER A 351 25.25 18.10 -1.09
C SER A 351 24.43 16.95 -1.64
N ARG A 352 23.83 17.10 -2.84
CA ARG A 352 23.01 16.06 -3.46
C ARG A 352 23.85 14.87 -3.95
N PHE A 353 24.99 15.12 -4.59
CA PHE A 353 25.88 14.04 -5.01
C PHE A 353 26.39 13.22 -3.82
N ARG A 354 26.80 13.86 -2.72
CA ARG A 354 27.21 13.14 -1.50
C ARG A 354 26.06 12.34 -0.90
N GLU A 355 24.85 12.91 -0.85
CA GLU A 355 23.67 12.21 -0.36
C GLU A 355 23.40 10.93 -1.16
N ILE A 356 23.59 10.94 -2.49
CA ILE A 356 23.44 9.75 -3.34
C ILE A 356 24.47 8.69 -2.95
N LEU A 357 25.75 9.04 -2.87
CA LEU A 357 26.82 8.10 -2.54
C LEU A 357 26.70 7.52 -1.12
N GLU A 358 26.18 8.29 -0.17
CA GLU A 358 25.98 7.86 1.21
C GLU A 358 24.76 6.94 1.35
N LYS A 359 23.63 7.30 0.75
CA LYS A 359 22.37 6.55 0.92
C LYS A 359 22.23 5.37 -0.02
N TYR A 360 22.80 5.46 -1.22
CA TYR A 360 22.65 4.49 -2.30
C TYR A 360 24.03 4.08 -2.84
N PRO A 361 24.84 3.34 -2.06
CA PRO A 361 26.21 2.99 -2.44
C PRO A 361 26.31 2.07 -3.68
N ASP A 362 25.22 1.35 -4.00
CA ASP A 362 25.10 0.49 -5.18
C ASP A 362 24.35 1.18 -6.35
N PHE A 363 24.21 2.50 -6.31
CA PHE A 363 23.47 3.26 -7.32
C PHE A 363 24.05 3.06 -8.73
N SER A 364 23.17 2.79 -9.69
CA SER A 364 23.55 2.47 -11.08
C SER A 364 24.35 3.57 -11.81
N PHE A 365 24.28 4.84 -11.36
CA PHE A 365 25.01 5.97 -11.93
C PHE A 365 26.02 6.59 -10.94
N ALA A 366 26.51 5.80 -9.98
CA ALA A 366 27.48 6.26 -8.98
C ALA A 366 28.79 6.77 -9.62
N ASP A 367 29.18 6.24 -10.78
CA ASP A 367 30.33 6.70 -11.55
C ASP A 367 30.16 8.13 -12.11
N GLU A 368 28.99 8.47 -12.67
CA GLU A 368 28.63 9.84 -13.05
C GLU A 368 28.67 10.77 -11.84
N VAL A 369 28.06 10.33 -10.72
CA VAL A 369 28.00 11.10 -9.48
C VAL A 369 29.41 11.41 -8.97
N LEU A 370 30.29 10.41 -8.91
CA LEU A 370 31.68 10.59 -8.50
C LEU A 370 32.42 11.56 -9.43
N PHE A 371 32.25 11.43 -10.74
CA PHE A 371 32.95 12.28 -11.71
C PHE A 371 32.52 13.74 -11.57
N LYS A 372 31.21 13.97 -11.52
CA LYS A 372 30.67 15.33 -11.36
C LYS A 372 31.00 15.92 -10.00
N LEU A 373 30.96 15.13 -8.92
CA LEU A 373 31.39 15.58 -7.61
C LEU A 373 32.87 15.99 -7.62
N GLY A 374 33.75 15.19 -8.23
CA GLY A 374 35.16 15.55 -8.45
C GLY A 374 35.31 16.89 -9.16
N ASN A 375 34.57 17.11 -10.26
CA ASN A 375 34.56 18.38 -10.98
C ASN A 375 34.09 19.56 -10.12
N THR A 376 33.09 19.36 -9.25
CA THR A 376 32.67 20.45 -8.35
C THR A 376 33.78 20.84 -7.38
N TYR A 377 34.57 19.90 -6.88
CA TYR A 377 35.72 20.19 -6.02
C TYR A 377 36.88 20.86 -6.78
N LEU A 378 37.07 20.56 -8.07
CA LEU A 378 37.99 21.32 -8.92
C LEU A 378 37.60 22.80 -9.04
N VAL A 379 36.30 23.09 -9.16
CA VAL A 379 35.80 24.47 -9.19
C VAL A 379 36.06 25.21 -7.87
N GLU A 380 36.12 24.49 -6.75
CA GLU A 380 36.48 25.05 -5.43
C GLU A 380 38.00 25.07 -5.17
N GLU A 381 38.81 24.67 -6.14
CA GLU A 381 40.27 24.53 -6.01
C GLU A 381 40.70 23.52 -4.93
N GLU A 382 39.78 22.65 -4.48
CA GLU A 382 40.05 21.55 -3.55
C GLU A 382 40.54 20.31 -4.32
N THR A 383 41.74 20.42 -4.89
CA THR A 383 42.34 19.40 -5.78
C THR A 383 42.52 18.04 -5.10
N ASP A 384 42.85 18.01 -3.81
CA ASP A 384 43.00 16.77 -3.04
C ASP A 384 41.68 15.99 -2.95
N GLN A 385 40.55 16.68 -2.76
CA GLN A 385 39.24 16.04 -2.71
C GLN A 385 38.82 15.56 -4.10
N ALA A 386 39.02 16.40 -5.12
CA ALA A 386 38.73 16.03 -6.50
C ALA A 386 39.49 14.76 -6.92
N ALA A 387 40.79 14.70 -6.62
CA ALA A 387 41.63 13.54 -6.91
C ALA A 387 41.08 12.26 -6.28
N ARG A 388 40.62 12.30 -5.02
CA ARG A 388 40.05 11.10 -4.35
C ARG A 388 38.86 10.51 -5.10
N TYR A 389 37.96 11.36 -5.59
CA TYR A 389 36.79 10.88 -6.34
C TYR A 389 37.19 10.30 -7.71
N PHE A 390 38.12 10.93 -8.43
CA PHE A 390 38.60 10.39 -9.70
C PHE A 390 39.36 9.07 -9.52
N GLN A 391 40.19 8.96 -8.48
CA GLN A 391 40.85 7.71 -8.11
C GLN A 391 39.84 6.60 -7.81
N GLN A 392 38.74 6.93 -7.12
CA GLN A 392 37.67 5.99 -6.83
C GLN A 392 37.00 5.45 -8.10
N ILE A 393 36.79 6.28 -9.13
CA ILE A 393 36.24 5.83 -10.42
C ILE A 393 37.15 4.80 -11.08
N VAL A 394 38.46 5.10 -11.15
CA VAL A 394 39.44 4.20 -11.78
C VAL A 394 39.52 2.86 -11.05
N ARG A 395 39.49 2.89 -9.71
CA ARG A 395 39.58 1.69 -8.88
C ARG A 395 38.28 0.87 -8.90
N ASP A 396 37.14 1.51 -8.67
CA ASP A 396 35.89 0.82 -8.33
C ASP A 396 34.93 0.66 -9.52
N TYR A 397 35.11 1.46 -10.58
CA TYR A 397 34.25 1.47 -11.78
C TYR A 397 35.07 1.36 -13.08
N PRO A 398 35.97 0.39 -13.23
CA PRO A 398 36.93 0.33 -14.35
C PRO A 398 36.31 0.15 -15.74
N ASN A 399 35.05 -0.28 -15.83
CA ASN A 399 34.31 -0.41 -17.09
C ASN A 399 33.41 0.80 -17.38
N SER A 400 33.48 1.87 -16.56
CA SER A 400 32.69 3.09 -16.75
C SER A 400 33.20 3.93 -17.92
N THR A 401 32.28 4.62 -18.59
CA THR A 401 32.60 5.64 -19.60
C THR A 401 33.36 6.84 -19.03
N TYR A 402 33.37 7.02 -17.70
CA TYR A 402 34.06 8.11 -17.01
C TYR A 402 35.53 7.79 -16.66
N VAL A 403 35.99 6.54 -16.78
CA VAL A 403 37.36 6.15 -16.39
C VAL A 403 38.41 6.96 -17.14
N ASN A 404 38.30 7.04 -18.47
CA ASN A 404 39.28 7.78 -19.28
C ASN A 404 39.33 9.26 -18.91
N LYS A 405 38.16 9.87 -18.64
CA LYS A 405 38.07 11.27 -18.21
C LYS A 405 38.67 11.46 -16.81
N ALA A 406 38.40 10.54 -15.89
CA ALA A 406 38.96 10.58 -14.54
C ALA A 406 40.49 10.45 -14.56
N VAL A 407 41.03 9.54 -15.38
CA VAL A 407 42.49 9.39 -15.59
C VAL A 407 43.11 10.67 -16.14
N GLU A 408 42.46 11.32 -17.10
CA GLU A 408 42.92 12.61 -17.63
C GLU A 408 42.97 13.69 -16.54
N GLN A 409 41.92 13.80 -15.71
CA GLN A 409 41.92 14.75 -14.59
C GLN A 409 43.06 14.44 -13.59
N LEU A 410 43.30 13.17 -13.24
CA LEU A 410 44.39 12.80 -12.33
C LEU A 410 45.77 13.18 -12.89
N LYS A 411 45.99 13.01 -14.20
CA LYS A 411 47.24 13.44 -14.86
C LYS A 411 47.42 14.95 -14.80
N LEU A 412 46.36 15.71 -15.06
CA LEU A 412 46.38 17.18 -14.96
C LEU A 412 46.69 17.65 -13.54
N LEU A 413 46.19 16.93 -12.53
CA LEU A 413 46.47 17.20 -11.12
C LEU A 413 47.87 16.73 -10.67
N GLY A 414 48.59 15.97 -11.49
CA GLY A 414 49.90 15.40 -11.12
C GLY A 414 49.83 14.34 -10.03
N VAL A 415 48.67 13.68 -9.85
CA VAL A 415 48.44 12.68 -8.81
C VAL A 415 48.55 11.26 -9.38
N ALA A 416 48.97 10.30 -8.55
CA ALA A 416 49.08 8.90 -8.94
C ALA A 416 47.73 8.31 -9.39
N ILE A 417 47.75 7.55 -10.48
CA ILE A 417 46.61 6.80 -11.01
C ILE A 417 46.62 5.42 -10.35
N PRO A 418 45.56 5.02 -9.64
CA PRO A 418 45.49 3.71 -9.00
C PRO A 418 45.22 2.61 -10.02
N GLU A 419 45.63 1.39 -9.69
CA GLU A 419 45.25 0.21 -10.47
C GLU A 419 43.77 -0.14 -10.26
N PRO A 420 43.04 -0.57 -11.31
CA PRO A 420 41.69 -1.11 -11.20
C PRO A 420 41.56 -2.25 -10.21
N ASN A 421 40.46 -2.30 -9.46
CA ASN A 421 40.13 -3.47 -8.65
C ASN A 421 39.76 -4.66 -9.58
N PRO A 422 40.47 -5.80 -9.51
CA PRO A 422 40.24 -6.95 -10.39
C PRO A 422 38.85 -7.58 -10.24
N ASP A 423 38.20 -7.46 -9.08
CA ASP A 423 36.85 -7.98 -8.88
C ASP A 423 35.80 -7.07 -9.54
N ARG A 424 36.03 -5.74 -9.51
CA ARG A 424 35.16 -4.76 -10.17
C ARG A 424 35.31 -4.78 -11.68
N ALA A 425 36.49 -5.14 -12.20
CA ALA A 425 36.73 -5.31 -13.63
C ALA A 425 35.84 -6.37 -14.28
N LYS A 426 35.35 -7.35 -13.49
CA LYS A 426 34.43 -8.40 -13.97
C LYS A 426 32.97 -7.94 -14.05
N ILE A 427 32.63 -6.81 -13.43
CA ILE A 427 31.26 -6.28 -13.38
C ILE A 427 31.05 -5.38 -14.60
N LEU A 428 30.09 -5.74 -15.45
CA LEU A 428 29.70 -4.92 -16.59
C LEU A 428 28.90 -3.69 -16.11
N PRO A 429 29.01 -2.54 -16.81
CA PRO A 429 28.20 -1.36 -16.51
C PRO A 429 26.71 -1.67 -16.68
N SER A 430 25.85 -0.91 -16.00
CA SER A 430 24.40 -1.03 -16.13
C SER A 430 23.97 -0.79 -17.59
N GLU A 431 23.10 -1.65 -18.12
CA GLU A 431 22.57 -1.48 -19.47
C GLU A 431 21.69 -0.23 -19.52
N SER A 432 22.04 0.74 -20.39
CA SER A 432 21.14 1.85 -20.67
C SER A 432 19.91 1.30 -21.40
N PRO A 433 18.68 1.64 -20.98
CA PRO A 433 17.51 1.09 -21.64
C PRO A 433 17.45 1.59 -23.08
N SER A 434 17.07 0.71 -24.01
CA SER A 434 16.91 1.08 -25.42
C SER A 434 16.00 2.30 -25.58
N PHE A 435 16.28 3.17 -26.57
CA PHE A 435 15.52 4.38 -26.85
C PHE A 435 14.00 4.16 -26.84
N PHE A 436 13.51 3.08 -27.46
CA PHE A 436 12.08 2.76 -27.49
C PHE A 436 11.51 2.39 -26.11
N LYS A 437 12.32 1.73 -25.26
CA LYS A 437 11.94 1.39 -23.87
C LYS A 437 11.87 2.65 -23.01
N ASN A 438 12.84 3.57 -23.15
CA ASN A 438 12.81 4.87 -22.49
C ASN A 438 11.61 5.70 -22.94
N PHE A 439 11.36 5.80 -24.25
CA PHE A 439 10.21 6.52 -24.79
C PHE A 439 8.87 5.96 -24.26
N LYS A 440 8.71 4.63 -24.25
CA LYS A 440 7.51 3.98 -23.72
C LYS A 440 7.34 4.26 -22.22
N ASN A 441 8.41 4.13 -21.44
CA ASN A 441 8.39 4.37 -20.00
C ASN A 441 8.03 5.83 -19.68
N GLU A 442 8.58 6.77 -20.43
CA GLU A 442 8.27 8.20 -20.33
C GLU A 442 6.80 8.47 -20.66
N PHE A 443 6.32 7.94 -21.78
CA PHE A 443 4.93 8.11 -22.24
C PHE A 443 3.90 7.56 -21.24
N PHE A 444 4.15 6.39 -20.66
CA PHE A 444 3.26 5.80 -19.66
C PHE A 444 3.56 6.26 -18.22
N GLY A 445 4.66 7.00 -18.00
CA GLY A 445 5.10 7.43 -16.68
C GLY A 445 5.49 6.28 -15.75
N ILE A 446 5.95 5.15 -16.29
CA ILE A 446 6.25 3.92 -15.54
C ILE A 446 7.77 3.76 -15.43
N TYR A 447 8.27 3.73 -14.19
CA TYR A 447 9.65 3.31 -13.95
C TYR A 447 9.75 1.77 -14.00
N PRO A 448 10.63 1.18 -14.82
CA PRO A 448 10.70 -0.26 -15.00
C PRO A 448 11.28 -0.92 -13.75
N MET A 449 10.48 -1.72 -13.05
CA MET A 449 10.92 -2.50 -11.89
C MET A 449 10.42 -3.94 -11.97
N THR A 450 11.15 -4.84 -11.32
CA THR A 450 10.82 -6.24 -11.19
C THR A 450 9.76 -6.42 -10.11
N ILE A 451 8.49 -6.42 -10.53
CA ILE A 451 7.34 -6.53 -9.63
C ILE A 451 6.52 -7.79 -9.92
N ASP A 452 6.48 -8.71 -8.94
CA ASP A 452 5.53 -9.82 -8.94
C ASP A 452 4.08 -9.31 -8.81
N LYS A 453 3.23 -9.65 -9.77
CA LYS A 453 1.83 -9.24 -9.79
C LYS A 453 0.89 -10.21 -9.09
N ASN A 454 1.39 -11.35 -8.62
CA ASN A 454 0.63 -12.31 -7.82
C ASN A 454 0.43 -11.79 -6.40
N GLY A 455 -0.65 -12.22 -5.75
CA GLY A 455 -0.88 -12.00 -4.33
C GLY A 455 0.02 -12.88 -3.45
N VAL A 456 -0.33 -12.98 -2.17
CA VAL A 456 0.31 -13.91 -1.23
C VAL A 456 -0.19 -15.33 -1.42
N LEU A 457 -1.50 -15.49 -1.60
CA LEU A 457 -2.24 -16.75 -1.66
C LEU A 457 -2.68 -17.11 -3.09
N MET A 458 -2.96 -16.11 -3.93
CA MET A 458 -3.56 -16.28 -5.26
C MET A 458 -2.70 -15.65 -6.37
N SER A 459 -2.60 -16.29 -7.53
CA SER A 459 -1.99 -15.68 -8.72
C SER A 459 -2.94 -14.71 -9.42
N LYS A 460 -2.36 -13.78 -10.18
CA LYS A 460 -3.13 -12.80 -10.98
C LYS A 460 -3.84 -13.43 -12.17
N ASP A 461 -3.18 -14.40 -12.77
CA ASP A 461 -3.62 -15.11 -13.97
C ASP A 461 -3.73 -16.58 -13.58
N PHE A 462 -4.88 -16.93 -13.00
CA PHE A 462 -5.14 -18.25 -12.46
C PHE A 462 -5.06 -19.33 -13.53
N ASP A 463 -4.35 -20.40 -13.20
CA ASP A 463 -4.14 -21.58 -14.03
C ASP A 463 -4.70 -22.80 -13.30
N LYS A 464 -5.70 -23.45 -13.90
CA LYS A 464 -6.41 -24.59 -13.29
C LYS A 464 -5.51 -25.81 -13.10
N GLU A 465 -4.38 -25.89 -13.80
CA GLU A 465 -3.42 -26.99 -13.66
C GLU A 465 -2.46 -26.76 -12.48
N LYS A 466 -2.43 -25.56 -11.91
CA LYS A 466 -1.52 -25.19 -10.82
C LYS A 466 -2.26 -25.18 -9.49
N PHE A 467 -1.63 -25.80 -8.50
CA PHE A 467 -2.10 -25.80 -7.14
C PHE A 467 -1.51 -24.61 -6.38
N GLU A 468 -2.36 -23.71 -5.88
CA GLU A 468 -1.95 -22.49 -5.21
C GLU A 468 -2.01 -22.62 -3.68
N LEU A 469 -1.37 -21.70 -2.97
CA LEU A 469 -1.47 -21.61 -1.51
C LEU A 469 -2.92 -21.52 -1.02
N ILE A 470 -3.80 -20.81 -1.74
CA ILE A 470 -5.21 -20.74 -1.35
C ILE A 470 -5.91 -22.10 -1.44
N ASP A 471 -5.50 -22.98 -2.35
CA ASP A 471 -6.04 -24.33 -2.46
C ASP A 471 -5.55 -25.21 -1.31
N GLN A 472 -4.28 -25.05 -0.90
CA GLN A 472 -3.74 -25.73 0.28
C GLN A 472 -4.50 -25.36 1.55
N VAL A 473 -4.88 -24.09 1.70
CA VAL A 473 -5.72 -23.62 2.82
C VAL A 473 -7.10 -24.31 2.79
N ILE A 474 -7.69 -24.50 1.60
CA ILE A 474 -8.97 -25.21 1.45
C ILE A 474 -8.86 -26.67 1.86
N GLU A 475 -7.77 -27.36 1.47
CA GLU A 475 -7.51 -28.76 1.81
C GLU A 475 -7.25 -28.95 3.30
N ASN A 476 -6.50 -28.05 3.92
CA ASN A 476 -6.13 -28.08 5.33
C ASN A 476 -7.19 -27.47 6.26
N GLN A 477 -8.41 -27.26 5.79
CA GLN A 477 -9.51 -26.73 6.60
C GLN A 477 -9.23 -25.35 7.25
N GLY A 478 -8.47 -24.48 6.55
CA GLY A 478 -8.14 -23.13 7.00
C GLY A 478 -6.71 -22.99 7.55
N ASP A 479 -6.05 -24.10 7.88
CA ASP A 479 -4.69 -24.08 8.43
C ASP A 479 -3.61 -24.08 7.33
N LEU A 480 -2.43 -23.54 7.64
CA LEU A 480 -1.27 -23.54 6.73
C LEU A 480 0.02 -23.75 7.53
N LEU A 481 0.61 -24.93 7.37
CA LEU A 481 1.85 -25.28 8.04
C LEU A 481 3.06 -24.66 7.33
N GLN A 482 4.07 -24.23 8.11
CA GLN A 482 5.25 -23.55 7.57
C GLN A 482 6.00 -24.38 6.50
N ASN A 483 6.02 -25.70 6.62
CA ASN A 483 6.68 -26.60 5.67
C ASN A 483 5.91 -26.76 4.34
N GLN A 484 4.67 -26.30 4.26
CA GLN A 484 3.84 -26.31 3.05
C GLN A 484 3.94 -25.00 2.26
N ILE A 485 4.59 -23.97 2.82
CA ILE A 485 4.74 -22.66 2.19
C ILE A 485 5.92 -22.70 1.21
N PRO A 486 5.71 -22.41 -0.09
CA PRO A 486 6.80 -22.41 -1.06
C PRO A 486 7.81 -21.30 -0.74
N GLN A 487 9.07 -21.48 -1.13
CA GLN A 487 10.09 -20.44 -0.90
C GLN A 487 9.83 -19.18 -1.74
N ALA A 488 9.21 -19.32 -2.91
CA ALA A 488 8.84 -18.21 -3.80
C ALA A 488 7.49 -18.44 -4.46
N GLY A 489 6.81 -17.34 -4.83
CA GLY A 489 5.54 -17.36 -5.55
C GLY A 489 4.36 -17.95 -4.77
N THR A 490 3.22 -18.09 -5.46
CA THR A 490 1.95 -18.58 -4.90
C THR A 490 1.67 -20.05 -5.21
N VAL A 491 2.40 -20.63 -6.16
CA VAL A 491 2.20 -21.99 -6.66
C VAL A 491 3.02 -22.99 -5.84
N ILE A 492 2.37 -24.06 -5.38
CA ILE A 492 3.02 -25.17 -4.69
C ILE A 492 3.44 -26.18 -5.75
N THR A 493 4.73 -26.29 -5.99
CA THR A 493 5.27 -27.39 -6.79
C THR A 493 5.33 -28.63 -5.90
N THR A 494 4.38 -29.54 -6.04
CA THR A 494 4.56 -30.87 -5.47
C THR A 494 5.81 -31.45 -6.12
N LYS A 495 6.86 -31.73 -5.33
CA LYS A 495 7.91 -32.62 -5.81
C LYS A 495 7.20 -33.94 -6.12
N SER A 496 6.99 -34.24 -7.39
CA SER A 496 6.57 -35.57 -7.80
C SER A 496 7.57 -36.55 -7.18
N THR A 497 7.13 -37.36 -6.23
CA THR A 497 7.86 -38.56 -5.85
C THR A 497 7.94 -39.38 -7.14
N PRO A 498 9.13 -39.75 -7.64
CA PRO A 498 9.22 -40.64 -8.79
C PRO A 498 8.42 -41.91 -8.47
N PRO A 499 7.74 -42.54 -9.44
CA PRO A 499 7.04 -43.79 -9.19
C PRO A 499 8.02 -44.75 -8.53
N GLN A 500 7.67 -45.21 -7.32
CA GLN A 500 8.44 -46.25 -6.64
C GLN A 500 8.63 -47.39 -7.63
N GLN A 501 9.88 -47.64 -8.02
CA GLN A 501 10.23 -48.83 -8.78
C GLN A 501 9.65 -50.04 -8.05
N PRO A 502 9.00 -50.98 -8.76
CA PRO A 502 8.46 -52.17 -8.12
C PRO A 502 9.60 -52.89 -7.38
N LYS A 503 9.39 -53.15 -6.08
CA LYS A 503 10.33 -53.90 -5.26
C LYS A 503 10.72 -55.20 -5.98
N PRO A 504 12.02 -55.54 -6.09
CA PRO A 504 12.43 -56.80 -6.68
C PRO A 504 11.86 -57.96 -5.85
N SER A 505 11.28 -58.94 -6.55
CA SER A 505 10.75 -60.17 -5.97
C SER A 505 11.84 -60.91 -5.18
N PRO A 506 11.52 -61.50 -4.02
CA PRO A 506 12.51 -62.19 -3.22
C PRO A 506 12.98 -63.47 -3.93
N THR A 507 14.29 -63.55 -4.18
CA THR A 507 14.98 -64.75 -4.68
C THR A 507 14.83 -65.89 -3.66
N PRO A 508 14.50 -67.13 -4.08
CA PRO A 508 14.37 -68.25 -3.15
C PRO A 508 15.76 -68.69 -2.64
N THR A 509 15.92 -68.73 -1.32
CA THR A 509 17.11 -69.27 -0.66
C THR A 509 17.15 -70.80 -0.79
N PRO A 510 18.29 -71.43 -1.13
CA PRO A 510 18.36 -72.89 -1.19
C PRO A 510 18.47 -73.48 0.22
N GLN A 511 17.65 -74.50 0.49
CA GLN A 511 17.69 -75.26 1.75
C GLN A 511 19.02 -76.03 1.88
N PRO A 512 19.64 -76.04 3.08
CA PRO A 512 20.79 -76.88 3.34
C PRO A 512 20.36 -78.33 3.62
N LYS A 513 21.18 -79.28 3.17
CA LYS A 513 21.01 -80.73 3.40
C LYS A 513 21.20 -81.12 4.85
#